data_AF-A0A1V3WSI9-F1
#
_entry.id   AF-A0A1V3WSI9-F1
#
_cell.length_a   1.000
_cell.length_b   1.000
_cell.length_c   1.000
_cell.angle_alpha   90.00
_cell.angle_beta   90.00
_cell.angle_gamma   90.00
#
_symmetry.space_group_name_H-M   'P 1'
#
loop_
_entity.id
_entity.type
_entity.pdbx_description
1 polymer ?
#
loop_
_entity_poly.entity_id
_entity_poly.type
_entity_poly.pdbx_seq_one_letter_code
_entity_poly.pdbx_strand_id
1 'polypeptide(L)'
;MRQLAERSGVSNPYLSQVERGLRKPSADVLAQIAKALRVSAEVLYVRAGILEPSETSQVRDAIITDTAITERQKQILLDIYAAFTHQNEATREECSSPSDIDD
;
A
#
# COMPACT_ATOMS: atom_id res chain seq x y z
N MET A 1 16.63 -12.20 -4.82
CA MET A 1 15.57 -13.15 -4.41
C MET A 1 15.82 -13.91 -3.11
N ARG A 2 17.02 -14.44 -2.82
CA ARG A 2 17.25 -15.23 -1.59
C ARG A 2 17.05 -14.43 -0.28
N GLN A 3 17.56 -13.21 -0.21
CA GLN A 3 17.36 -12.32 0.95
C GLN A 3 15.90 -11.91 1.15
N LEU A 4 15.12 -11.77 0.07
CA LEU A 4 13.69 -11.49 0.16
C LEU A 4 12.92 -12.69 0.71
N ALA A 5 13.27 -13.90 0.27
CA ALA A 5 12.70 -15.15 0.79
C ALA A 5 12.88 -15.24 2.32
N GLU A 6 14.10 -14.98 2.78
CA GLU A 6 14.43 -14.98 4.20
C GLU A 6 13.65 -13.93 5.00
N ARG A 7 13.59 -12.68 4.50
CA ARG A 7 12.89 -11.57 5.18
C ARG A 7 11.37 -11.69 5.15
N SER A 8 10.80 -12.31 4.12
CA SER A 8 9.35 -12.48 3.97
C SER A 8 8.84 -13.77 4.61
N GLY A 9 9.71 -14.74 4.88
CA GLY A 9 9.29 -16.09 5.29
C GLY A 9 8.70 -16.91 4.14
N VAL A 10 8.71 -16.39 2.90
CA VAL A 10 8.20 -17.08 1.72
C VAL A 10 9.33 -17.85 1.05
N SER A 11 9.09 -19.11 0.67
CA SER A 11 10.13 -19.94 0.07
C SER A 11 10.69 -19.35 -1.24
N ASN A 12 12.01 -19.45 -1.43
CA ASN A 12 12.68 -18.93 -2.62
C ASN A 12 12.19 -19.56 -3.95
N PRO A 13 11.89 -20.88 -4.03
CA PRO A 13 11.28 -21.46 -5.22
C PRO A 13 9.93 -20.84 -5.57
N TYR A 14 9.06 -20.61 -4.57
CA TYR A 14 7.76 -20.02 -4.77
C TYR A 14 7.85 -18.55 -5.24
N LEU A 15 8.71 -17.74 -4.61
CA LEU A 15 8.94 -16.36 -5.05
C LEU A 15 9.45 -16.29 -6.51
N SER A 16 10.29 -17.23 -6.92
CA SER A 16 10.79 -17.32 -8.30
C SER A 16 9.67 -17.68 -9.30
N GLN A 17 8.68 -18.46 -8.89
CA GLN A 17 7.50 -18.76 -9.71
C GLN A 17 6.58 -17.54 -9.85
N VAL A 18 6.39 -16.80 -8.76
CA VAL A 18 5.60 -15.56 -8.75
C VAL A 18 6.24 -14.49 -9.65
N GLU A 19 7.56 -14.28 -9.55
CA GLU A 19 8.30 -13.33 -10.37
C GLU A 19 8.20 -13.64 -11.88
N ARG A 20 8.11 -14.92 -12.24
CA ARG A 20 7.92 -15.39 -13.62
C ARG A 20 6.45 -15.39 -14.09
N GLY A 21 5.52 -14.96 -13.24
CA GLY A 21 4.09 -14.98 -13.53
C GLY A 21 3.46 -16.38 -13.58
N LEU A 22 4.19 -17.43 -13.15
CA LEU A 22 3.73 -18.83 -13.18
C LEU A 22 2.75 -19.16 -12.04
N ARG A 23 2.71 -18.31 -11.01
CA ARG A 23 1.87 -18.47 -9.81
C ARG A 23 1.29 -17.12 -9.40
N LYS A 24 0.00 -17.11 -9.09
CA LYS A 24 -0.64 -15.98 -8.41
C LYS A 24 -0.47 -16.12 -6.89
N PRO A 25 0.15 -15.16 -6.20
CA PRO A 25 0.28 -15.16 -4.75
C PRO A 25 -1.07 -14.83 -4.08
N SER A 26 -1.28 -15.35 -2.86
CA SER A 26 -2.42 -14.94 -2.03
C SER A 26 -2.18 -13.57 -1.38
N ALA A 27 -3.24 -12.96 -0.84
CA ALA A 27 -3.14 -11.70 -0.10
C ALA A 27 -2.13 -11.79 1.06
N ASP A 28 -2.14 -12.87 1.85
CA ASP A 28 -1.21 -13.06 2.97
C ASP A 28 0.26 -13.10 2.52
N VAL A 29 0.53 -13.79 1.41
CA VAL A 29 1.89 -13.84 0.84
C VAL A 29 2.30 -12.45 0.35
N LEU A 30 1.41 -11.74 -0.33
CA LEU A 30 1.66 -10.37 -0.77
C LEU A 30 1.93 -9.43 0.41
N ALA A 31 1.21 -9.55 1.53
CA ALA A 31 1.48 -8.79 2.75
C ALA A 31 2.88 -9.07 3.32
N GLN A 32 3.28 -10.35 3.35
CA GLN A 32 4.62 -10.76 3.81
C GLN A 32 5.73 -10.20 2.91
N ILE A 33 5.52 -10.24 1.59
CA ILE A 33 6.44 -9.65 0.62
C ILE A 33 6.52 -8.13 0.79
N ALA A 34 5.38 -7.44 0.93
CA ALA A 34 5.31 -5.99 1.12
C ALA A 34 6.06 -5.57 2.39
N LYS A 35 5.80 -6.25 3.51
CA LYS A 35 6.52 -6.03 4.78
C LYS A 35 8.02 -6.23 4.62
N ALA A 36 8.44 -7.30 3.94
CA ALA A 36 9.85 -7.56 3.70
C ALA A 36 10.49 -6.48 2.81
N LEU A 37 9.77 -5.95 1.83
CA LEU A 37 10.24 -4.87 0.95
C LEU A 37 10.12 -3.47 1.57
N ARG A 38 9.43 -3.34 2.73
CA ARG A 38 9.08 -2.06 3.36
C ARG A 38 8.26 -1.16 2.44
N VAL A 39 7.34 -1.77 1.69
CA VAL A 39 6.37 -1.07 0.84
C VAL A 39 4.96 -1.35 1.33
N SER A 40 3.98 -0.56 0.89
CA SER A 40 2.58 -0.82 1.19
C SER A 40 2.11 -2.11 0.51
N ALA A 41 1.35 -2.94 1.24
CA ALA A 41 0.70 -4.14 0.69
C ALA A 41 -0.38 -3.77 -0.35
N GLU A 42 -0.98 -2.60 -0.20
CA GLU A 42 -1.99 -2.06 -1.12
C GLU A 42 -1.50 -2.07 -2.58
N VAL A 43 -0.27 -1.58 -2.82
CA VAL A 43 0.35 -1.53 -4.15
C VAL A 43 0.43 -2.93 -4.78
N LEU A 44 0.77 -3.94 -3.97
CA LEU A 44 0.86 -5.31 -4.45
C LEU A 44 -0.51 -5.94 -4.68
N TYR A 45 -1.52 -5.59 -3.87
CA TYR A 45 -2.88 -6.06 -4.05
C TYR A 45 -3.52 -5.49 -5.32
N VAL A 46 -3.31 -4.20 -5.60
CA VAL A 46 -3.75 -3.56 -6.84
C VAL A 46 -3.13 -4.25 -8.06
N ARG A 47 -1.81 -4.46 -8.05
CA ARG A 47 -1.12 -5.17 -9.14
C ARG A 47 -1.57 -6.63 -9.30
N ALA A 48 -1.97 -7.28 -8.21
CA ALA A 48 -2.51 -8.64 -8.24
C ALA A 48 -3.99 -8.70 -8.66
N GLY A 49 -4.66 -7.56 -8.81
CA GLY A 49 -6.10 -7.47 -9.08
C GLY A 49 -6.98 -7.90 -7.91
N ILE A 50 -6.43 -7.90 -6.68
CA ILE A 50 -7.15 -8.23 -5.44
C ILE A 50 -7.85 -6.99 -4.88
N LEU A 51 -7.31 -5.80 -5.17
CA LEU A 51 -7.85 -4.52 -4.72
C LEU A 51 -7.99 -3.59 -5.93
N GLU A 52 -9.06 -2.80 -5.95
CA GLU A 52 -9.17 -1.72 -6.94
C GLU A 52 -8.29 -0.53 -6.52
N PRO A 53 -7.59 0.12 -7.46
CA PRO A 53 -6.79 1.29 -7.15
C PRO A 53 -7.70 2.41 -6.65
N SER A 54 -7.48 2.83 -5.41
CA SER A 54 -8.10 4.01 -4.84
C SER A 54 -7.55 5.28 -5.50
N GLU A 55 -8.33 6.36 -5.54
CA GLU A 55 -7.83 7.67 -5.95
C GLU A 55 -6.62 8.10 -5.11
N THR A 56 -6.58 7.67 -3.84
CA THR A 56 -5.46 7.94 -2.92
C THR A 56 -4.17 7.21 -3.32
N SER A 57 -4.26 5.96 -3.80
CA SER A 57 -3.11 5.23 -4.36
C SER A 57 -2.60 5.89 -5.64
N GLN A 58 -3.51 6.38 -6.50
CA GLN A 58 -3.12 7.01 -7.76
C GLN A 58 -2.34 8.31 -7.55
N VAL A 59 -2.75 9.14 -6.59
CA VAL A 59 -2.04 10.38 -6.24
C VAL A 59 -0.65 10.08 -5.67
N ARG A 60 -0.54 9.09 -4.78
CA ARG A 60 0.75 8.66 -4.22
C ARG A 60 1.72 8.18 -5.31
N ASP A 61 1.23 7.35 -6.23
CA ASP A 61 2.04 6.83 -7.33
C ASP A 61 2.51 7.94 -8.28
N ALA A 62 1.66 8.93 -8.55
CA ALA A 62 2.03 10.10 -9.34
C ALA A 62 3.17 10.91 -8.69
N ILE A 63 3.12 11.11 -7.36
CA ILE A 63 4.19 11.83 -6.62
C ILE A 63 5.51 11.04 -6.66
N ILE A 64 5.47 9.72 -6.49
CA ILE A 64 6.69 8.88 -6.47
C ILE A 64 7.36 8.85 -7.84
N THR A 65 6.57 8.79 -8.92
CA THR A 65 7.07 8.68 -10.30
C THR A 65 7.45 10.02 -10.93
N ASP A 66 7.13 11.14 -10.29
CA ASP A 66 7.51 12.48 -10.77
C ASP A 66 9.03 12.65 -10.83
N THR A 67 9.53 13.10 -11.98
CA THR A 67 10.95 13.33 -12.24
C THR A 67 11.37 14.79 -12.07
N ALA A 68 10.41 15.70 -11.92
CA ALA A 68 10.66 17.13 -11.73
C ALA A 68 11.08 17.48 -10.29
N ILE A 69 10.80 16.59 -9.32
CA ILE A 69 11.05 16.83 -7.90
C ILE A 69 12.04 15.83 -7.31
N THR A 70 12.79 16.29 -6.31
CA THR A 70 13.77 15.48 -5.59
C THR A 70 13.11 14.48 -4.64
N GLU A 71 13.81 13.40 -4.30
CA GLU A 71 13.33 12.39 -3.33
C GLU A 71 12.93 13.01 -1.98
N ARG A 72 13.66 14.04 -1.53
CA ARG A 72 13.31 14.77 -0.30
C ARG A 72 11.98 15.51 -0.43
N GLN A 73 11.72 16.14 -1.57
CA GLN A 73 10.46 16.85 -1.82
C GLN A 73 9.29 15.87 -1.96
N LYS A 74 9.50 14.72 -2.60
CA LYS A 74 8.51 13.63 -2.65
C LYS A 74 8.11 13.20 -1.25
N GLN A 75 9.09 12.95 -0.38
CA GLN A 75 8.81 12.53 1.00
C GLN A 75 7.94 13.55 1.75
N ILE A 76 8.28 14.84 1.64
CA ILE A 76 7.50 15.92 2.27
C ILE A 76 6.06 15.95 1.73
N LEU A 77 5.88 15.83 0.41
CA LEU A 77 4.55 15.82 -0.19
C LEU A 77 3.72 14.62 0.26
N LEU A 78 4.34 13.44 0.33
CA LEU A 78 3.68 12.22 0.80
C LEU A 78 3.27 12.34 2.27
N ASP A 79 4.11 12.94 3.12
CA ASP A 79 3.82 13.15 4.54
C ASP A 79 2.64 14.13 4.73
N ILE A 80 2.65 15.26 4.00
CA ILE A 80 1.54 16.24 4.03
C ILE A 80 0.25 15.61 3.52
N TYR A 81 0.33 14.88 2.40
CA TYR A 81 -0.82 14.21 1.82
C TYR A 81 -1.44 13.20 2.80
N ALA A 82 -0.60 12.38 3.43
CA ALA A 82 -1.03 11.39 4.42
C ALA A 82 -1.69 12.05 5.65
N ALA A 83 -1.15 13.19 6.10
CA ALA A 83 -1.72 13.94 7.22
C ALA A 83 -3.14 14.41 6.89
N PHE A 84 -3.36 14.99 5.71
CA PHE A 84 -4.68 15.46 5.30
C PHE A 84 -5.68 14.32 5.10
N THR A 85 -5.28 13.20 4.51
CA THR A 85 -6.18 12.06 4.36
C THR A 85 -6.62 11.51 5.71
N HIS A 86 -5.68 11.37 6.66
CA HIS A 86 -5.99 10.87 8.00
C HIS A 86 -6.86 11.85 8.79
N GLN A 87 -6.61 13.15 8.69
CA GLN A 87 -7.47 14.17 9.28
C GLN A 87 -8.90 14.11 8.74
N ASN A 88 -9.05 13.96 7.43
CA ASN A 88 -10.37 13.87 6.79
C ASN A 88 -11.12 12.58 7.15
N GLU A 89 -10.41 11.47 7.30
CA GLU A 89 -10.98 10.20 7.79
C GLU A 89 -11.48 10.35 9.23
N ALA A 90 -10.67 10.92 10.12
CA ALA A 90 -11.08 11.20 11.50
C ALA A 90 -12.31 12.12 11.56
N THR A 91 -12.34 13.19 10.76
CA THR A 91 -13.52 14.08 10.67
C THR A 91 -14.76 13.36 10.14
N ARG A 92 -14.61 12.44 9.18
CA ARG A 92 -15.72 11.63 8.68
C ARG A 92 -16.26 10.67 9.73
N GLU A 93 -15.38 10.04 10.50
CA GLU A 93 -15.75 9.13 11.58
C GLU A 93 -16.49 9.87 12.71
N GLU A 94 -16.01 11.05 13.11
CA GLU A 94 -16.66 11.93 14.10
C GLU A 94 -18.05 12.42 13.64
N CYS A 95 -18.25 12.70 12.34
CA CYS A 95 -19.58 13.04 11.80
C CYS A 95 -20.50 11.81 11.61
N SER A 96 -19.97 10.59 11.67
CA SER A 96 -20.73 9.36 11.46
C SER A 96 -21.20 8.67 12.74
N SER A 97 -20.75 9.13 13.92
CA SER A 97 -21.30 8.69 15.20
C SER A 97 -22.73 9.24 15.37
N PRO A 98 -23.76 8.38 15.48
CA PRO A 98 -25.11 8.82 15.79
C PRO A 98 -25.19 9.10 17.29
N SER A 99 -24.93 10.34 17.70
CA SER A 99 -25.66 10.90 18.85
C SER A 99 -27.04 11.27 18.33
N ASP A 100 -28.06 10.57 18.81
CA ASP A 100 -29.50 10.92 18.85
C ASP A 100 -30.38 9.70 18.52
N ILE A 101 -30.39 8.72 19.43
CA ILE A 101 -31.61 7.96 19.73
C ILE A 101 -31.82 8.10 21.24
N ASP A 102 -32.31 9.26 21.64
CA ASP A 102 -33.07 9.45 22.89
C ASP A 102 -34.43 10.05 22.47
N ASP A 103 -35.43 9.17 22.32
CA ASP A 103 -36.85 9.42 22.58
C ASP A 103 -37.61 8.07 22.65
#